data_AF-A0AA88IZJ1-F1
#
_entry.id   AF-A0AA88IZJ1-F1
#
_cell.length_a   1.000
_cell.length_b   1.000
_cell.length_c   1.000
_cell.angle_alpha   90.00
_cell.angle_beta   90.00
_cell.angle_gamma   90.00
#
_symmetry.space_group_name_H-M   'P 1'
#
loop_
_entity.id
_entity.type
_entity.pdbx_description
1 polymer ?
#
loop_
_entity_poly.entity_id
_entity_poly.type
_entity_poly.pdbx_seq_one_letter_code
_entity_poly.pdbx_strand_id
1 'polypeptide(L)'
;MDFTRVLSLLIVFGAFSASNASGQGRGFIGVTDSENSGQVIVDEATSDTLKSSLTTVFLPIIYIIVFVVGLPANAMAVWVFLIRTQKKHPSSIYMGNLALADLLFVIWTP
;
A
#
# COMPACT_ATOMS: atom_id res chain seq x y z
N MET A 1 -18.95 -26.66 -10.09
CA MET A 1 -18.25 -25.70 -10.95
C MET A 1 -16.85 -25.55 -10.39
N ASP A 2 -15.86 -26.13 -11.05
CA ASP A 2 -14.52 -26.28 -10.48
C ASP A 2 -13.80 -24.93 -10.47
N PHE A 3 -13.25 -24.55 -9.33
CA PHE A 3 -12.55 -23.27 -9.13
C PHE A 3 -11.49 -23.00 -10.22
N THR A 4 -10.82 -24.06 -10.67
CA THR A 4 -9.82 -24.03 -11.74
C THR A 4 -10.38 -23.56 -13.09
N ARG A 5 -11.63 -23.88 -13.41
CA ARG A 5 -12.31 -23.46 -14.65
C ARG A 5 -12.66 -21.97 -14.60
N VAL A 6 -13.10 -21.49 -13.44
CA VAL A 6 -13.39 -20.06 -13.21
C VAL A 6 -12.11 -19.24 -13.28
N LEU A 7 -11.04 -19.71 -12.64
CA LEU A 7 -9.73 -19.06 -12.67
C LEU A 7 -9.18 -18.99 -14.10
N SER A 8 -9.31 -20.05 -14.88
CA SER A 8 -8.88 -20.08 -16.28
C SER A 8 -9.67 -19.08 -17.15
N LEU A 9 -10.99 -18.99 -16.96
CA LEU A 9 -11.83 -18.02 -17.67
C LEU A 9 -11.49 -16.57 -17.32
N LEU A 10 -11.23 -16.27 -16.04
CA LEU A 10 -10.83 -14.93 -15.59
C LEU A 10 -9.48 -14.50 -16.20
N ILE A 11 -8.52 -15.43 -16.30
CA ILE A 11 -7.22 -15.16 -16.92
C ILE A 11 -7.37 -14.87 -18.41
N VAL A 12 -8.15 -15.69 -19.13
CA VAL A 12 -8.38 -15.49 -20.58
C VAL A 12 -9.11 -14.18 -20.85
N PHE A 13 -10.12 -13.84 -20.04
CA PHE A 13 -10.86 -12.58 -20.18
C PHE A 13 -9.97 -11.37 -19.87
N GLY A 14 -9.15 -11.45 -18.82
CA GLY A 14 -8.17 -10.40 -18.49
C GLY A 14 -7.11 -10.21 -19.57
N ALA A 15 -6.57 -11.31 -20.12
CA ALA A 15 -5.59 -11.26 -21.20
C ALA A 15 -6.16 -10.66 -22.49
N PHE A 16 -7.39 -11.04 -22.87
CA PHE A 16 -8.07 -10.49 -24.04
C PHE A 16 -8.37 -8.98 -23.90
N SER A 17 -8.70 -8.54 -22.69
CA SER A 17 -8.92 -7.12 -22.38
C SER A 17 -7.61 -6.32 -22.45
N ALA A 18 -6.50 -6.89 -21.98
CA ALA A 18 -5.18 -6.27 -22.05
C ALA A 18 -4.64 -6.16 -23.49
N SER A 19 -4.87 -7.16 -24.34
CA SER A 19 -4.40 -7.15 -25.74
C SER A 19 -5.08 -6.09 -26.62
N ASN A 20 -6.25 -5.59 -26.23
CA ASN A 20 -7.00 -4.57 -26.98
C ASN A 20 -6.71 -3.13 -26.50
N ALA A 21 -5.86 -2.94 -25.50
CA ALA A 21 -5.51 -1.62 -24.98
C ALA A 21 -4.37 -0.98 -25.79
N SER A 22 -4.66 -0.39 -26.96
CA SER A 22 -3.69 0.39 -27.75
C SER A 22 -3.60 1.86 -27.27
N GLY A 23 -3.55 2.07 -25.96
CA GLY A 23 -3.49 3.40 -25.34
C GLY A 23 -2.17 3.60 -24.60
N GLN A 24 -1.65 4.82 -24.62
CA GLN A 24 -0.55 5.28 -23.77
C GLN A 24 -0.87 4.89 -22.32
N GLY A 25 0.01 4.10 -21.68
CA GLY A 25 -0.22 3.56 -20.34
C GLY A 25 -0.47 4.68 -19.33
N ARG A 26 -1.40 4.46 -18.38
CA ARG A 26 -1.80 5.46 -17.37
C ARG A 26 -0.77 5.65 -16.23
N GLY A 27 0.48 5.26 -16.44
CA GLY A 27 1.52 5.21 -15.41
C GLY A 27 2.45 6.41 -15.44
N PHE A 28 3.01 6.76 -14.28
CA PHE A 28 4.11 7.72 -14.15
C PHE A 28 5.44 7.02 -14.52
N ILE A 29 5.69 6.85 -15.82
CA ILE A 29 6.93 6.23 -16.31
C ILE A 29 7.91 7.33 -16.69
N GLY A 30 9.09 7.30 -16.07
CA GLY A 30 10.23 8.11 -16.48
C GLY A 30 11.02 7.42 -17.59
N VAL A 31 11.32 8.14 -18.66
CA VAL A 31 12.14 7.68 -19.78
C VAL A 31 13.58 8.18 -19.58
N THR A 32 14.56 7.29 -19.64
CA THR A 32 15.98 7.68 -19.54
C THR A 32 16.39 8.44 -20.80
N ASP A 33 17.01 9.60 -20.61
CA ASP A 33 17.51 10.39 -21.73
C ASP A 33 18.79 9.73 -22.31
N SER A 34 18.83 9.52 -23.63
CA SER A 34 19.92 8.76 -24.27
C SER A 34 21.21 9.57 -24.41
N GLU A 35 21.15 10.91 -24.28
CA GLU A 35 22.32 11.79 -24.36
C GLU A 35 22.95 12.11 -23.00
N ASN A 36 22.18 12.10 -21.91
CA ASN A 36 22.68 12.36 -20.55
C ASN A 36 22.40 11.14 -19.66
N SER A 37 23.39 10.26 -19.53
CA SER A 37 23.29 8.90 -18.94
C SER A 37 22.94 8.80 -17.44
N GLY A 38 22.26 9.79 -16.86
CA GLY A 38 21.74 9.75 -15.49
C GLY A 38 20.42 10.49 -15.29
N GLN A 39 19.85 11.12 -16.34
CA GLN A 39 18.62 11.89 -16.21
C GLN A 39 17.42 11.09 -16.71
N VAL A 40 16.39 11.02 -15.87
CA VAL A 40 15.11 10.40 -16.20
C VAL A 40 14.12 11.52 -16.50
N ILE A 41 13.65 11.60 -17.73
CA ILE A 41 12.62 12.54 -18.18
C ILE A 41 11.27 11.97 -17.78
N VAL A 42 10.52 12.74 -17.00
CA VAL A 42 9.14 12.43 -16.65
C VAL A 42 8.20 13.43 -17.31
N ASP A 43 6.98 13.00 -17.58
CA ASP A 43 5.93 13.86 -18.12
C ASP A 43 5.67 15.06 -17.18
N GLU A 44 5.29 16.22 -17.72
CA GLU A 44 5.12 17.44 -16.90
C GLU A 44 4.00 17.25 -15.87
N ALA A 45 2.89 16.63 -16.29
CA ALA A 45 1.79 16.29 -15.38
C ALA A 45 2.25 15.32 -14.26
N THR A 46 3.28 14.51 -14.54
CA THR A 46 3.90 13.61 -13.57
C THR A 46 4.72 14.37 -12.54
N SER A 47 5.60 15.25 -13.01
CA SER A 47 6.41 16.13 -12.15
C SER A 47 5.53 16.99 -11.24
N ASP A 48 4.47 17.59 -11.81
CA ASP A 48 3.54 18.46 -11.07
C ASP A 48 2.81 17.73 -9.97
N THR A 49 2.33 16.51 -10.24
CA THR A 49 1.63 15.71 -9.23
C THR A 49 2.57 15.29 -8.09
N LEU A 50 3.79 14.84 -8.41
CA LEU A 50 4.77 14.44 -7.39
C LEU A 50 5.24 15.61 -6.52
N LYS A 51 5.32 16.82 -7.09
CA LYS A 51 5.69 18.06 -6.37
C LYS A 51 4.49 18.80 -5.79
N SER A 52 3.27 18.34 -6.06
CA SER A 52 2.07 19.01 -5.59
C SER A 52 1.99 19.04 -4.06
N SER A 53 1.26 20.01 -3.52
CA SER A 53 0.98 20.08 -2.08
C SER A 53 0.20 18.86 -1.57
N LEU A 54 -0.45 18.08 -2.45
CA LEU A 54 -1.11 16.83 -2.06
C LEU A 54 -0.05 15.82 -1.58
N THR A 55 0.92 15.49 -2.44
CA THR A 55 1.92 14.46 -2.14
C THR A 55 2.96 14.92 -1.13
N THR A 56 3.31 16.20 -1.14
CA THR A 56 4.40 16.75 -0.32
C THR A 56 3.95 17.31 1.03
N VAL A 57 2.66 17.65 1.19
CA VAL A 57 2.14 18.25 2.44
C VAL A 57 0.99 17.43 3.01
N PHE A 58 -0.05 17.15 2.19
CA PHE A 58 -1.24 16.47 2.69
C PHE A 58 -0.98 15.01 3.09
N LEU A 59 -0.29 14.22 2.26
CA LEU A 59 0.05 12.83 2.60
C LEU A 59 0.93 12.73 3.85
N PRO A 60 2.05 13.48 4.00
CA PRO A 60 2.86 13.44 5.20
C PRO A 60 2.09 13.83 6.47
N ILE A 61 1.19 14.83 6.41
CA ILE A 61 0.35 15.21 7.55
C ILE A 61 -0.52 14.03 8.00
N ILE A 62 -1.17 13.33 7.06
CA ILE A 62 -1.98 12.15 7.38
C ILE A 62 -1.12 11.07 8.01
N TYR A 63 0.06 10.80 7.45
CA TYR A 63 0.98 9.80 8.01
C TYR A 63 1.43 10.15 9.42
N ILE A 64 1.70 11.42 9.73
CA ILE A 64 2.04 11.87 11.09
C ILE A 64 0.85 11.65 12.04
N ILE A 65 -0.38 11.97 11.63
CA ILE A 65 -1.57 11.74 12.47
C ILE A 65 -1.74 10.24 12.76
N VAL A 66 -1.65 9.41 11.72
CA VAL A 66 -1.74 7.94 11.85
C VAL A 66 -0.62 7.42 12.74
N PHE A 67 0.58 7.97 12.64
CA PHE A 67 1.71 7.60 13.48
C PHE A 67 1.47 7.92 14.95
N VAL A 68 1.13 9.18 15.27
CA VAL A 68 0.94 9.65 16.65
C VAL A 68 -0.23 8.96 17.35
N VAL A 69 -1.31 8.63 16.63
CA VAL A 69 -2.47 7.95 17.21
C VAL A 69 -2.30 6.43 17.20
N GLY A 70 -1.80 5.87 16.10
CA GLY A 70 -1.71 4.43 15.86
C GLY A 70 -0.66 3.74 16.73
N LEU A 71 0.50 4.37 16.97
CA LEU A 71 1.54 3.80 17.82
C LEU A 71 1.06 3.57 19.27
N PRO A 72 0.59 4.59 20.01
CA PRO A 72 0.19 4.38 21.40
C PRO A 72 -1.04 3.48 21.51
N ALA A 73 -2.03 3.62 20.63
CA ALA A 73 -3.23 2.80 20.67
C ALA A 73 -2.92 1.31 20.46
N ASN A 74 -2.19 0.97 19.39
CA ASN A 74 -1.88 -0.41 19.06
C ASN A 74 -0.81 -1.02 19.97
N ALA A 75 0.17 -0.22 20.44
CA ALA A 75 1.13 -0.67 21.46
C ALA A 75 0.43 -1.03 22.77
N MET A 76 -0.52 -0.20 23.24
CA MET A 76 -1.31 -0.50 24.42
C MET A 76 -2.18 -1.76 24.23
N ALA A 77 -2.77 -1.95 23.06
CA ALA A 77 -3.53 -3.16 22.75
C ALA A 77 -2.65 -4.41 22.82
N VAL A 78 -1.49 -4.42 22.15
CA VAL A 78 -0.53 -5.53 22.22
C VAL A 78 -0.06 -5.77 23.66
N TRP A 79 0.27 -4.73 24.41
CA TRP A 79 0.68 -4.83 25.82
C TRP A 79 -0.39 -5.50 26.69
N VAL A 80 -1.64 -5.06 26.58
CA VAL A 80 -2.78 -5.64 27.30
C VAL A 80 -3.00 -7.09 26.87
N PHE A 81 -2.91 -7.40 25.58
CA PHE A 81 -3.04 -8.78 25.09
C PHE A 81 -1.92 -9.69 25.61
N LEU A 82 -0.67 -9.22 25.66
CA LEU A 82 0.45 -10.02 26.17
C LEU A 82 0.34 -10.30 27.69
N ILE A 83 -0.13 -9.32 28.48
CA ILE A 83 -0.19 -9.44 29.95
C ILE A 83 -1.48 -10.08 30.45
N ARG A 84 -2.63 -9.77 29.84
CA ARG A 84 -3.95 -10.13 30.35
C ARG A 84 -4.48 -11.46 29.79
N THR A 85 -3.95 -11.95 28.67
CA THR A 85 -4.49 -13.13 27.98
C THR A 85 -4.03 -14.43 28.64
N GLN A 86 -4.65 -14.76 29.78
CA GLN A 86 -4.47 -16.06 30.47
C GLN A 86 -5.35 -17.17 29.86
N LYS A 87 -6.37 -16.82 29.07
CA LYS A 87 -7.30 -17.75 28.42
C LYS A 87 -7.19 -17.55 26.89
N LYS A 88 -6.61 -18.52 26.19
CA LYS A 88 -6.42 -18.46 24.73
C LYS A 88 -7.73 -18.71 23.99
N HIS A 89 -8.60 -17.69 23.97
CA HIS A 89 -9.74 -17.68 23.06
C HIS A 89 -9.25 -17.27 21.67
N PRO A 90 -9.67 -17.95 20.58
CA PRO A 90 -9.22 -17.62 19.22
C PRO A 90 -9.44 -16.14 18.86
N SER A 91 -10.52 -15.52 19.33
CA SER A 91 -10.78 -14.08 19.14
C SER A 91 -9.67 -13.16 19.67
N SER A 92 -9.05 -13.52 20.80
CA SER A 92 -7.96 -12.74 21.39
C SER A 92 -6.67 -12.83 20.55
N ILE A 93 -6.45 -13.97 19.87
CA ILE A 93 -5.31 -14.16 18.98
C ILE A 93 -5.49 -13.30 17.72
N TYR A 94 -6.71 -13.28 17.15
CA TYR A 94 -7.02 -12.42 16.00
C TYR A 94 -6.85 -10.93 16.31
N MET A 95 -7.33 -10.47 17.48
CA MET A 95 -7.15 -9.08 17.90
C MET A 95 -5.68 -8.72 18.17
N GLY A 96 -4.90 -9.64 18.75
CA GLY A 96 -3.46 -9.45 18.92
C GLY A 96 -2.71 -9.34 17.58
N ASN A 97 -3.04 -10.20 16.62
CA ASN A 97 -2.45 -10.16 15.27
C ASN A 97 -2.82 -8.87 14.51
N LEU A 98 -4.06 -8.38 14.68
CA LEU A 98 -4.49 -7.11 14.10
C LEU A 98 -3.67 -5.95 14.66
N ALA A 99 -3.55 -5.85 16.00
CA ALA A 99 -2.76 -4.80 16.64
C ALA A 99 -1.26 -4.87 16.28
N LEU A 100 -0.71 -6.08 16.08
CA LEU A 100 0.64 -6.27 15.56
C LEU A 100 0.79 -5.79 14.12
N ALA A 101 -0.17 -6.10 13.24
CA ALA A 101 -0.14 -5.63 11.86
C ALA A 101 -0.18 -4.10 11.78
N ASP A 102 -1.00 -3.46 12.60
CA ASP A 102 -1.09 -2.00 12.66
C ASP A 102 0.20 -1.37 13.21
N LEU A 103 0.83 -1.98 14.22
CA LEU A 103 2.15 -1.54 14.71
C LEU A 103 3.23 -1.66 13.64
N LEU A 104 3.29 -2.79 12.92
CA LEU A 104 4.26 -3.00 11.85
C LEU A 104 4.08 -1.98 10.72
N PHE A 105 2.83 -1.65 10.38
CA PHE A 105 2.51 -0.61 9.41
C PHE A 105 2.99 0.77 9.90
N VAL A 106 2.62 1.15 11.12
CA VAL A 106 2.97 2.47 11.68
C VAL A 106 4.49 2.63 11.88
N ILE A 107 5.22 1.58 12.27
CA ILE A 107 6.68 1.65 12.42
C ILE A 107 7.40 1.94 11.10
N TRP A 108 6.81 1.58 9.97
CA TRP A 108 7.40 1.80 8.63
C TRP A 108 6.91 3.08 7.94
N THR A 109 5.99 3.83 8.55
CA THR A 109 5.54 5.12 8.02
C THR A 109 6.56 6.28 8.09
N PRO A 110 7.41 6.43 9.12
CA PRO A 110 8.48 7.44 9.13
C PRO A 110 9.70 7.02 8.31
#